data_AF-A0AA51UIF2-F1
#
_entry.id   AF-A0AA51UIF2-F1
#
_cell.length_a   1.000
_cell.length_b   1.000
_cell.length_c   1.000
_cell.angle_alpha   90.00
_cell.angle_beta   90.00
_cell.angle_gamma   90.00
#
_symmetry.space_group_name_H-M   'P 1'
#
loop_
_entity.id
_entity.type
_entity.pdbx_description
1 polymer ?
#
loop_
_entity_poly.entity_id
_entity_poly.type
_entity_poly.pdbx_seq_one_letter_code
_entity_poly.pdbx_strand_id
1 'polypeptide(L)'
;MIQSLQENEKHISQLAREQELSIPVASKHVSILEEASLIERHIYGKTHVLEINNKDVASSLDILAPTRCIKVKKGTNLLEALKRVAIVETKKIKGIEQVVAVNGDEGFYIYEKDGELCDQTAQKCTLSNSVTITWKKLEPIAKIRLNVEIED
;
A
#
# COMPACT_ATOMS: atom_id res chain seq x y z
N MET A 1 3.24 17.64 -0.93
CA MET A 1 3.50 17.66 -2.39
C MET A 1 2.62 16.67 -3.14
N ILE A 2 2.69 15.36 -2.86
CA ILE A 2 1.85 14.35 -3.54
C ILE A 2 0.35 14.68 -3.45
N GLN A 3 -0.15 14.99 -2.24
CA GLN A 3 -1.55 15.39 -2.05
C GLN A 3 -1.95 16.61 -2.90
N SER A 4 -1.04 17.57 -3.10
CA SER A 4 -1.30 18.74 -3.95
C SER A 4 -1.37 18.37 -5.44
N LEU A 5 -0.66 17.33 -5.88
CA LEU A 5 -0.70 16.82 -7.25
C LEU A 5 -1.86 15.83 -7.51
N GLN A 6 -2.64 15.45 -6.49
CA GLN A 6 -3.80 14.56 -6.65
C GLN A 6 -4.93 15.19 -7.46
N GLU A 7 -5.09 16.51 -7.36
CA GLU A 7 -6.19 17.20 -8.02
C GLU A 7 -5.92 17.44 -9.51
N ASN A 8 -4.69 17.85 -9.87
CA ASN A 8 -4.26 18.16 -11.23
C ASN A 8 -2.73 18.19 -11.34
N GLU A 9 -2.20 18.15 -12.56
CA GLU A 9 -0.79 18.48 -12.84
C GLU A 9 -0.46 19.91 -12.41
N LYS A 10 0.77 20.15 -11.95
CA LYS A 10 1.19 21.47 -11.44
C LYS A 10 2.58 21.84 -11.88
N HIS A 11 2.79 23.14 -12.07
CA HIS A 11 4.12 23.69 -12.26
C HIS A 11 4.95 23.57 -10.98
N ILE A 12 6.27 23.34 -11.12
CA ILE A 12 7.18 23.31 -9.97
C ILE A 12 7.13 24.57 -9.10
N SER A 13 6.93 25.74 -9.74
CA SER A 13 6.81 27.04 -9.05
C SER A 13 5.48 27.18 -8.30
N GLN A 14 4.40 26.60 -8.82
CA GLN A 14 3.11 26.53 -8.14
C GLN A 14 3.20 25.59 -6.93
N LEU A 15 3.78 24.41 -7.12
CA LEU A 15 3.99 23.43 -6.05
C LEU A 15 4.87 23.99 -4.93
N ALA A 16 5.90 24.76 -5.26
CA ALA A 16 6.75 25.43 -4.28
C ALA A 16 5.95 26.44 -3.42
N ARG A 17 5.08 27.25 -4.06
CA ARG A 17 4.24 28.24 -3.36
C ARG A 17 3.23 27.59 -2.42
N GLU A 18 2.51 26.56 -2.89
CA GLU A 18 1.50 25.85 -2.09
C GLU A 18 2.09 25.10 -0.89
N GLN A 19 3.39 24.84 -0.90
CA GLN A 19 4.09 24.15 0.18
C GLN A 19 4.96 25.11 1.01
N GLU A 20 4.90 26.41 0.72
CA GLU A 20 5.69 27.44 1.39
C GLU A 20 7.21 27.18 1.32
N LEU A 21 7.68 26.64 0.18
CA LEU A 21 9.08 26.31 -0.08
C LEU A 21 9.70 27.21 -1.16
N SER A 22 11.03 27.31 -1.13
CA SER A 22 11.77 27.87 -2.26
C SER A 22 11.77 26.90 -3.45
N ILE A 23 11.87 27.44 -4.67
CA ILE A 23 11.92 26.64 -5.91
C ILE A 23 13.06 25.60 -5.88
N PRO A 24 14.30 25.92 -5.44
CA PRO A 24 15.37 24.93 -5.34
C PRO A 24 15.05 23.78 -4.37
N VAL A 25 14.43 24.08 -3.22
CA VAL A 25 14.03 23.06 -2.24
C VAL A 25 12.92 22.19 -2.81
N ALA A 26 11.92 22.79 -3.46
CA ALA A 26 10.88 22.05 -4.17
C ALA A 26 11.47 21.16 -5.25
N SER A 27 12.43 21.66 -6.04
CA SER A 27 13.13 20.88 -7.07
C SER A 27 13.86 19.67 -6.49
N LYS A 28 14.46 19.79 -5.31
CA LYS A 28 15.11 18.66 -4.64
C LYS A 28 14.10 17.59 -4.22
N HIS A 29 12.96 18.00 -3.63
CA HIS A 29 11.90 17.06 -3.28
C HIS A 29 11.30 16.39 -4.52
N VAL A 30 11.09 17.14 -5.61
CA VAL A 30 10.59 16.60 -6.87
C VAL A 30 11.54 15.53 -7.41
N SER A 31 12.85 15.75 -7.40
CA SER A 31 13.82 14.73 -7.84
C SER A 31 13.74 13.44 -7.00
N ILE A 32 13.57 13.54 -5.68
CA ILE A 32 13.39 12.36 -4.81
C ILE A 32 12.09 11.62 -5.16
N LEU A 33 11.00 12.36 -5.41
CA LEU A 33 9.71 11.78 -5.77
C LEU A 33 9.74 11.12 -7.16
N GLU A 34 10.49 11.68 -8.11
CA GLU A 34 10.75 11.08 -9.42
C GLU A 34 11.61 9.82 -9.31
N GLU A 35 12.67 9.82 -8.50
CA GLU A 35 13.50 8.63 -8.24
C GLU A 35 12.67 7.49 -7.63
N ALA A 36 11.72 7.82 -6.77
CA ALA A 36 10.76 6.88 -6.20
C ALA A 36 9.61 6.51 -7.17
N SER A 37 9.63 6.99 -8.42
CA SER A 37 8.58 6.75 -9.44
C SER A 37 7.17 7.22 -9.03
N LEU A 38 7.05 8.13 -8.06
CA LEU A 38 5.77 8.63 -7.53
C LEU A 38 5.13 9.70 -8.44
N ILE A 39 5.98 10.43 -9.17
CA ILE A 39 5.58 11.52 -10.07
C ILE A 39 6.34 11.43 -11.39
N GLU A 40 5.74 11.94 -12.47
CA GLU A 40 6.40 12.17 -13.75
C GLU A 40 6.59 13.69 -13.97
N ARG A 41 7.64 14.08 -14.69
CA ARG A 41 7.94 15.47 -15.04
C ARG A 41 7.95 15.67 -16.54
N HIS A 42 7.12 16.59 -17.00
CA HIS A 42 7.09 17.06 -18.38
C HIS A 42 7.77 18.43 -18.49
N ILE A 43 8.76 18.54 -19.37
CA ILE A 43 9.53 19.77 -19.57
C ILE A 43 9.07 20.46 -20.86
N TYR A 44 8.44 21.63 -20.70
CA TYR A 44 7.99 22.49 -21.78
C TYR A 44 8.87 23.75 -21.81
N GLY A 45 9.98 23.70 -22.57
CA GLY A 45 10.96 24.79 -22.61
C GLY A 45 11.64 24.98 -21.26
N LYS A 46 11.38 26.10 -20.57
CA LYS A 46 11.88 26.37 -19.21
C LYS A 46 10.92 25.96 -18.10
N THR A 47 9.75 25.44 -18.47
CA THR A 47 8.66 25.14 -17.56
C THR A 47 8.65 23.66 -17.23
N HIS A 48 8.64 23.34 -15.94
CA HIS A 48 8.55 21.97 -15.44
C HIS A 48 7.15 21.76 -14.90
N VAL A 49 6.40 20.84 -15.52
CA VAL A 49 5.06 20.40 -15.11
C VAL A 49 5.21 19.02 -14.47
N LEU A 50 4.54 18.81 -13.36
CA LEU A 50 4.63 17.62 -12.52
C LEU A 50 3.25 16.98 -12.45
N GLU A 51 3.17 15.67 -12.63
CA GLU A 51 1.94 14.90 -12.48
C GLU A 51 2.20 13.65 -11.62
N ILE A 52 1.16 13.12 -10.99
CA ILE A 52 1.25 11.82 -10.31
C ILE A 52 1.43 10.74 -11.37
N ASN A 53 2.37 9.82 -11.13
CA ASN A 53 2.51 8.63 -11.95
C ASN A 53 1.32 7.69 -11.70
N ASN A 54 0.26 7.85 -12.49
CA ASN A 54 -1.00 7.12 -12.30
C ASN A 54 -0.95 5.65 -12.72
N LYS A 55 0.15 5.20 -13.33
CA LYS A 55 0.26 3.82 -13.84
C LYS A 55 0.29 2.79 -12.73
N ASP A 56 0.75 3.17 -11.52
CA ASP A 56 0.80 2.26 -10.38
C ASP A 56 0.82 3.02 -9.05
N VAL A 57 -0.14 3.93 -8.83
CA VAL A 57 -0.26 4.73 -7.59
C VAL A 57 -0.31 3.83 -6.37
N ALA A 58 -0.95 2.67 -6.48
CA ALA A 58 -1.05 1.71 -5.39
C ALA A 58 0.33 1.17 -4.99
N SER A 59 1.15 0.67 -5.92
CA SER A 59 2.50 0.19 -5.58
C SER A 59 3.45 1.32 -5.22
N SER A 60 3.27 2.49 -5.84
CA SER A 60 4.06 3.70 -5.56
C SER A 60 3.86 4.14 -4.10
N LEU A 61 2.65 4.03 -3.57
CA LEU A 61 2.35 4.35 -2.18
C LEU A 61 2.82 3.29 -1.17
N ASP A 62 3.20 2.08 -1.60
CA ASP A 62 3.75 1.05 -0.70
C ASP A 62 5.01 1.54 0.01
N ILE A 63 5.79 2.45 -0.60
CA ILE A 63 6.97 3.05 0.05
C ILE A 63 6.63 3.85 1.31
N LEU A 64 5.39 4.30 1.43
CA LEU A 64 4.89 5.05 2.58
C LEU A 64 4.25 4.12 3.63
N ALA A 65 4.21 2.81 3.40
CA ALA A 65 3.61 1.86 4.32
C ALA A 65 4.36 1.86 5.67
N PRO A 66 3.67 2.04 6.80
CA PRO A 66 4.31 2.10 8.10
C PRO A 66 4.94 0.75 8.47
N THR A 67 6.26 0.74 8.62
CA THR A 67 7.00 -0.46 9.02
C THR A 67 7.02 -0.59 10.55
N ARG A 68 6.65 -1.76 11.07
CA ARG A 68 6.69 -2.06 12.51
C ARG A 68 7.58 -3.27 12.78
N CYS A 69 8.59 -3.09 13.61
CA CYS A 69 9.48 -4.17 14.03
C CYS A 69 9.02 -4.77 15.37
N ILE A 70 8.71 -6.06 15.39
CA ILE A 70 8.38 -6.79 16.61
C ILE A 70 9.29 -8.01 16.79
N LYS A 71 9.53 -8.39 18.04
CA LYS A 71 10.22 -9.64 18.39
C LYS A 71 9.18 -10.66 18.88
N VAL A 72 9.18 -11.83 18.26
CA VAL A 72 8.30 -12.95 18.62
C VAL A 72 9.12 -14.19 18.94
N LYS A 73 8.53 -15.16 19.63
CA LYS A 73 9.20 -16.43 19.90
C LYS A 73 9.22 -17.26 18.63
N LYS A 74 10.23 -18.12 18.48
CA LYS A 74 10.28 -19.09 17.38
C LYS A 74 9.03 -19.98 17.44
N GLY A 75 8.34 -20.11 16.30
CA GLY A 75 7.11 -20.88 16.19
C GLY A 75 5.82 -20.09 16.48
N THR A 76 5.91 -18.81 16.86
CA THR A 76 4.74 -17.92 16.92
C THR A 76 4.06 -17.87 15.55
N ASN A 77 2.73 -17.96 15.51
CA ASN A 77 1.99 -17.85 14.26
C ASN A 77 1.79 -16.38 13.86
N LEU A 78 1.60 -16.13 12.56
CA LEU A 78 1.50 -14.79 12.02
C LEU A 78 0.29 -14.02 12.57
N LEU A 79 -0.85 -14.69 12.78
CA LEU A 79 -2.03 -14.03 13.36
C LEU A 79 -1.76 -13.49 14.77
N GLU A 80 -1.06 -14.25 15.60
CA GLU A 80 -0.63 -13.80 16.94
C GLU A 80 0.36 -12.63 16.84
N ALA A 81 1.30 -12.69 15.90
CA ALA A 81 2.25 -11.61 15.65
C ALA A 81 1.53 -10.32 15.20
N LEU A 82 0.56 -10.44 14.28
CA LEU A 82 -0.23 -9.33 13.75
C LEU A 82 -1.07 -8.64 14.84
N LYS A 83 -1.68 -9.42 15.75
CA LYS A 83 -2.43 -8.90 16.90
C LYS A 83 -1.58 -8.05 17.87
N ARG A 84 -0.24 -8.13 17.82
CA ARG A 84 0.64 -7.25 18.62
C ARG A 84 0.83 -5.87 18.02
N VAL A 85 0.57 -5.73 16.72
CA VAL A 85 0.81 -4.48 15.97
C VAL A 85 -0.47 -3.87 15.43
N ALA A 86 -1.60 -4.58 15.42
CA ALA A 86 -2.86 -4.07 14.92
C ALA A 86 -4.04 -4.67 15.69
N ILE A 87 -5.17 -3.97 15.67
CA ILE A 87 -6.45 -4.52 16.13
C ILE A 87 -6.96 -5.41 15.00
N VAL A 88 -7.02 -6.72 15.23
CA VAL A 88 -7.40 -7.70 14.19
C VAL A 88 -8.70 -8.37 14.57
N GLU A 89 -9.68 -8.28 13.70
CA GLU A 89 -10.96 -8.96 13.84
C GLU A 89 -10.98 -10.21 12.98
N THR A 90 -11.42 -11.33 13.57
CA THR A 90 -11.42 -12.62 12.91
C THR A 90 -12.78 -13.28 12.98
N LYS A 91 -13.21 -13.90 11.89
CA LYS A 91 -14.39 -14.76 11.85
C LYS A 91 -13.96 -16.21 11.67
N LYS A 92 -14.57 -17.11 12.43
CA LYS A 92 -14.31 -18.55 12.33
C LYS A 92 -15.16 -19.14 11.22
N ILE A 93 -14.52 -19.60 10.14
CA ILE A 93 -15.19 -20.24 9.00
C ILE A 93 -14.59 -21.64 8.84
N LYS A 94 -15.41 -22.68 8.98
CA LYS A 94 -14.98 -24.09 8.89
C LYS A 94 -13.76 -24.43 9.79
N GLY A 95 -13.71 -23.84 10.99
CA GLY A 95 -12.62 -24.05 11.95
C GLY A 95 -11.37 -23.18 11.74
N ILE A 96 -11.31 -22.41 10.65
CA ILE A 96 -10.19 -21.52 10.32
C ILE A 96 -10.54 -20.10 10.75
N GLU A 97 -9.65 -19.44 11.48
CA GLU A 97 -9.78 -18.01 11.78
C GLU A 97 -9.36 -17.18 10.56
N GLN A 98 -10.34 -16.54 9.93
CA GLN A 98 -10.12 -15.65 8.80
C GLN A 98 -10.19 -14.20 9.27
N VAL A 99 -9.18 -13.40 8.91
CA VAL A 99 -9.17 -11.97 9.19
C VAL A 99 -10.23 -11.29 8.32
N VAL A 100 -11.11 -10.53 8.97
CA VAL A 100 -12.21 -9.79 8.31
C VAL A 100 -12.05 -8.28 8.42
N ALA A 101 -11.31 -7.81 9.43
CA ALA A 101 -10.96 -6.40 9.55
C ALA A 101 -9.60 -6.21 10.25
N VAL A 102 -8.94 -5.11 9.92
CA VAL A 102 -7.71 -4.66 10.59
C VAL A 102 -7.81 -3.17 10.88
N ASN A 103 -7.64 -2.79 12.15
CA ASN A 103 -7.81 -1.42 12.65
C ASN A 103 -9.17 -0.79 12.26
N GLY A 104 -10.24 -1.61 12.24
CA GLY A 104 -11.59 -1.19 11.87
C GLY A 104 -11.85 -1.10 10.37
N ASP A 105 -10.85 -1.36 9.52
CA ASP A 105 -11.04 -1.42 8.07
C ASP A 105 -11.46 -2.84 7.65
N GLU A 106 -12.70 -2.99 7.17
CA GLU A 106 -13.26 -4.28 6.76
C GLU A 106 -12.82 -4.66 5.34
N GLY A 107 -12.49 -5.93 5.12
CA GLY A 107 -12.17 -6.40 3.78
C GLY A 107 -11.49 -7.76 3.73
N PHE A 108 -11.03 -8.11 2.53
CA PHE A 108 -10.21 -9.28 2.31
C PHE A 108 -8.75 -8.91 2.37
N TYR A 109 -7.99 -9.66 3.15
CA TYR A 109 -6.57 -9.40 3.37
C TYR A 109 -5.73 -10.57 2.89
N ILE A 110 -4.62 -10.24 2.27
CA ILE A 110 -3.55 -11.16 1.87
C ILE A 110 -2.25 -10.71 2.51
N TYR A 111 -1.25 -11.60 2.49
CA TYR A 111 0.08 -11.24 2.96
C TYR A 111 1.17 -11.92 2.16
N GLU A 112 2.31 -11.27 2.15
CA GLU A 112 3.54 -11.73 1.52
C GLU A 112 4.61 -11.98 2.59
N LYS A 113 5.47 -12.97 2.35
CA LYS A 113 6.71 -13.20 3.11
C LYS A 113 7.88 -12.84 2.24
N ASP A 114 8.66 -11.85 2.65
CA ASP A 114 9.83 -11.36 1.90
C ASP A 114 9.49 -11.07 0.40
N GLY A 115 8.27 -10.60 0.14
CA GLY A 115 7.75 -10.29 -1.20
C GLY A 115 7.01 -11.44 -1.90
N GLU A 116 7.01 -12.66 -1.36
CA GLU A 116 6.30 -13.80 -1.94
C GLU A 116 4.91 -13.99 -1.34
N LEU A 117 3.88 -14.02 -2.20
CA LEU A 117 2.50 -14.24 -1.81
C LEU A 117 2.32 -15.61 -1.14
N CYS A 118 1.71 -15.62 0.04
CA CYS A 118 1.44 -16.86 0.78
C CYS A 118 0.01 -17.36 0.57
N ASP A 119 -0.13 -18.67 0.37
CA ASP A 119 -1.41 -19.39 0.19
C ASP A 119 -2.03 -19.89 1.52
N GLN A 120 -1.22 -20.00 2.56
CA GLN A 120 -1.66 -20.42 3.89
C GLN A 120 -2.30 -19.27 4.68
N THR A 121 -3.23 -19.57 5.59
CA THR A 121 -3.81 -18.54 6.45
C THR A 121 -2.81 -18.01 7.49
N ALA A 122 -3.01 -16.79 7.97
CA ALA A 122 -2.17 -16.19 9.01
C ALA A 122 -2.10 -17.05 10.29
N GLN A 123 -3.15 -17.81 10.59
CA GLN A 123 -3.18 -18.76 11.71
C GLN A 123 -2.24 -19.97 11.50
N LYS A 124 -2.11 -20.47 10.25
CA LYS A 124 -1.26 -21.63 9.93
C LYS A 124 0.20 -21.25 9.67
N CYS A 125 0.44 -19.99 9.30
CA CYS A 125 1.77 -19.45 9.07
C CYS A 125 2.59 -19.35 10.35
N THR A 126 3.60 -20.22 10.52
CA THR A 126 4.55 -20.16 11.63
C THR A 126 5.81 -19.38 11.25
N LEU A 127 6.30 -18.57 12.19
CA LEU A 127 7.50 -17.74 12.03
C LEU A 127 8.70 -18.45 12.67
N SER A 128 9.62 -18.96 11.84
CA SER A 128 10.80 -19.72 12.28
C SER A 128 12.09 -18.90 12.26
N ASN A 129 12.19 -17.94 11.34
CA ASN A 129 13.32 -17.06 11.09
C ASN A 129 12.83 -15.59 11.01
N SER A 130 13.76 -14.63 11.04
CA SER A 130 13.43 -13.23 10.72
C SER A 130 12.92 -13.13 9.29
N VAL A 131 11.75 -12.51 9.13
CA VAL A 131 11.02 -12.39 7.86
C VAL A 131 10.30 -11.06 7.83
N THR A 132 10.23 -10.44 6.66
CA THR A 132 9.39 -9.27 6.41
C THR A 132 8.01 -9.74 6.00
N ILE A 133 6.97 -9.26 6.70
CA ILE A 133 5.59 -9.56 6.34
C ILE A 133 4.94 -8.29 5.80
N THR A 134 4.50 -8.34 4.55
CA THR A 134 3.69 -7.29 3.95
C THR A 134 2.22 -7.68 4.07
N TRP A 135 1.42 -6.87 4.75
CA TRP A 135 -0.01 -7.12 4.94
C TRP A 135 -0.82 -6.18 4.05
N LYS A 136 -1.60 -6.73 3.13
CA LYS A 136 -2.30 -5.94 2.10
C LYS A 136 -3.80 -6.20 2.14
N LYS A 137 -4.59 -5.14 2.03
CA LYS A 137 -6.03 -5.23 1.77
C LYS A 137 -6.23 -5.36 0.26
N LEU A 138 -7.09 -6.28 -0.15
CA LEU A 138 -7.48 -6.43 -1.55
C LEU A 138 -8.53 -5.38 -1.89
N GLU A 139 -8.14 -4.44 -2.74
CA GLU A 139 -9.05 -3.45 -3.33
C GLU A 139 -9.43 -3.85 -4.76
N PRO A 140 -10.72 -3.83 -5.12
CA PRO A 140 -11.17 -4.26 -6.44
C PRO A 140 -10.82 -3.21 -7.51
N ILE A 141 -9.87 -3.53 -8.38
CA ILE A 141 -9.50 -2.67 -9.52
C ILE A 141 -10.43 -2.89 -10.71
N ALA A 142 -10.73 -4.16 -11.05
CA ALA A 142 -11.62 -4.54 -12.14
C ALA A 142 -12.77 -5.40 -11.61
N LYS A 143 -13.99 -5.17 -12.10
CA LYS A 143 -15.19 -5.89 -11.69
C LYS A 143 -15.79 -6.63 -12.88
N ILE A 144 -16.00 -7.93 -12.74
CA ILE A 144 -16.75 -8.74 -13.70
C ILE A 144 -18.16 -8.90 -13.14
N ARG A 145 -19.17 -8.56 -13.96
CA ARG A 145 -20.57 -8.87 -13.65
C ARG A 145 -20.98 -10.08 -14.47
N LEU A 146 -21.52 -11.09 -13.79
CA LEU A 146 -21.98 -12.32 -14.41
C LEU A 146 -23.49 -12.42 -14.18
N ASN A 147 -24.25 -12.49 -15.28
CA ASN A 147 -25.66 -12.90 -15.23
C ASN A 147 -25.70 -14.41 -15.48
N VAL A 148 -26.16 -15.17 -14.50
CA VAL A 148 -26.28 -16.62 -14.60
C VAL A 148 -27.76 -16.96 -14.74
N GLU A 149 -28.13 -17.51 -15.89
CA GLU A 149 -29.43 -18.13 -16.11
C GLU A 149 -29.30 -19.63 -15.83
N ILE A 150 -30.26 -20.20 -15.12
CA ILE A 150 -30.30 -21.62 -14.76
C ILE A 150 -31.24 -22.29 -15.77
N GLU A 151 -30.74 -23.23 -16.56
CA GLU A 151 -31.57 -24.14 -17.36
C GLU A 151 -31.98 -25.35 -16.52
N ASP A 152 -33.22 -25.81 -16.70
CA ASP A 152 -33.78 -27.04 -16.12
C ASP A 152 -33.28 -28.31 -16.82
#